data_AF-A0AAJ6D820-F1
#
_entry.id   AF-A0AAJ6D820-F1
#
_cell.length_a   1.000
_cell.length_b   1.000
_cell.length_c   1.000
_cell.angle_alpha   90.00
_cell.angle_beta   90.00
_cell.angle_gamma   90.00
#
_symmetry.space_group_name_H-M   'P 1'
#
loop_
_entity.id
_entity.type
_entity.pdbx_description
1 polymer ?
#
loop_
_entity_poly.entity_id
_entity_poly.type
_entity_poly.pdbx_seq_one_letter_code
_entity_poly.pdbx_strand_id
1 'polypeptide(L)'
;MVRSQKKNWSHDVTENSDALDLKDGVFKSRDPKAIADSLKHSAEASDRRKSSPFRSAMSMLNFYINRAGSHLSKRQKQTLEAAKDELRKDFGREPK
;
A
#
# COMPACT_ATOMS: atom_id res chain seq x y z
N MET A 1 18.42 -26.40 -4.35
CA MET A 1 18.27 -24.94 -4.23
C MET A 1 16.89 -24.53 -4.73
N VAL A 2 15.93 -24.20 -3.85
CA VAL A 2 14.72 -23.46 -4.25
C VAL A 2 14.41 -22.46 -3.14
N ARG A 3 14.79 -21.19 -3.33
CA ARG A 3 14.37 -20.11 -2.43
C ARG A 3 12.90 -19.82 -2.74
N SER A 4 12.00 -20.53 -2.05
CA SER A 4 10.56 -20.27 -2.10
C SER A 4 10.32 -18.85 -1.57
N GLN A 5 10.20 -17.90 -2.49
CA GLN A 5 9.99 -16.50 -2.14
C GLN A 5 8.58 -16.33 -1.60
N LYS A 6 8.48 -16.11 -0.28
CA LYS A 6 7.47 -15.34 0.48
C LYS A 6 6.28 -14.80 -0.35
N LYS A 7 5.45 -15.66 -0.92
CA LYS A 7 4.24 -15.27 -1.68
C LYS A 7 2.99 -15.12 -0.82
N ASN A 8 3.04 -15.56 0.44
CA ASN A 8 1.84 -15.72 1.25
C ASN A 8 1.70 -14.71 2.39
N TRP A 9 2.69 -13.85 2.62
CA TRP A 9 2.67 -12.99 3.81
C TRP A 9 1.90 -11.68 3.63
N SER A 10 1.76 -11.18 2.39
CA SER A 10 0.85 -10.08 2.13
C SER A 10 -0.59 -10.48 2.43
N HIS A 11 -0.99 -11.70 2.04
CA HIS A 11 -2.34 -12.25 2.22
C HIS A 11 -2.75 -12.37 3.69
N ASP A 12 -1.89 -12.96 4.51
CA ASP A 12 -2.16 -13.31 5.92
C ASP A 12 -2.36 -12.07 6.83
N VAL A 13 -1.71 -10.95 6.49
CA VAL A 13 -1.83 -9.70 7.26
C VAL A 13 -2.92 -8.79 6.68
N THR A 14 -3.20 -8.83 5.37
CA THR A 14 -4.47 -8.28 4.87
C THR A 14 -5.65 -8.93 5.59
N GLU A 15 -5.67 -10.26 5.78
CA GLU A 15 -6.78 -10.94 6.47
C GLU A 15 -7.02 -10.46 7.91
N ASN A 16 -6.00 -9.99 8.63
CA ASN A 16 -6.12 -9.61 10.04
C ASN A 16 -6.17 -8.09 10.29
N SER A 17 -5.77 -7.24 9.33
CA SER A 17 -5.66 -5.78 9.53
C SER A 17 -6.18 -5.01 8.31
N ASP A 18 -7.36 -4.37 8.46
CA ASP A 18 -7.99 -3.50 7.45
C ASP A 18 -7.86 -4.03 6.01
N ALA A 19 -8.23 -5.31 5.81
CA ALA A 19 -8.10 -6.04 4.56
C ALA A 19 -8.65 -5.25 3.36
N LEU A 20 -7.77 -4.67 2.57
CA LEU A 20 -8.12 -4.14 1.26
C LEU A 20 -7.91 -5.26 0.23
N ASP A 21 -8.85 -5.43 -0.69
CA ASP A 21 -8.63 -6.28 -1.86
C ASP A 21 -7.65 -5.55 -2.79
N LEU A 22 -6.36 -5.76 -2.53
CA LEU A 22 -5.29 -5.21 -3.33
C LEU A 22 -5.04 -6.13 -4.52
N LYS A 23 -5.05 -5.56 -5.72
CA LYS A 23 -4.54 -6.27 -6.89
C LYS A 23 -3.07 -6.63 -6.68
N ASP A 24 -2.70 -7.82 -7.12
CA ASP A 24 -1.32 -8.28 -7.07
C ASP A 24 -0.40 -7.28 -7.79
N GLY A 25 0.57 -6.74 -7.05
CA GLY A 25 1.60 -5.87 -7.61
C GLY A 25 1.32 -4.37 -7.61
N VAL A 26 0.30 -3.87 -6.90
CA VAL A 26 0.08 -2.41 -6.71
C VAL A 26 1.37 -1.70 -6.30
N PHE A 27 2.09 -2.22 -5.31
CA PHE A 27 3.34 -1.63 -4.81
C PHE A 27 4.57 -1.87 -5.70
N LYS A 28 4.45 -2.62 -6.80
CA LYS A 28 5.53 -2.83 -7.77
C LYS A 28 5.57 -1.73 -8.84
N SER A 29 4.55 -0.89 -8.91
CA SER A 29 4.55 0.26 -9.82
C SER A 29 5.69 1.23 -9.48
N ARG A 30 6.20 1.90 -10.51
CA ARG A 30 7.20 2.97 -10.39
C ARG A 30 6.57 4.37 -10.34
N ASP A 31 5.25 4.43 -10.51
CA ASP A 31 4.49 5.66 -10.48
C ASP A 31 3.79 5.81 -9.11
N PRO A 32 4.14 6.84 -8.31
CA PRO A 32 3.52 7.06 -7.00
C PRO A 32 2.02 7.31 -7.10
N LYS A 33 1.55 7.96 -8.17
CA LYS A 33 0.13 8.27 -8.36
C LYS A 33 -0.67 7.00 -8.63
N ALA A 34 -0.16 6.12 -9.50
CA ALA A 34 -0.80 4.83 -9.76
C ALA A 34 -0.94 3.96 -8.49
N ILE A 35 0.06 4.03 -7.58
CA ILE A 35 -0.02 3.35 -6.28
C ILE A 35 -1.13 3.98 -5.42
N ALA A 36 -1.17 5.31 -5.34
CA ALA A 36 -2.17 6.04 -4.57
C ALA A 36 -3.59 5.79 -5.06
N ASP A 37 -3.84 5.91 -6.37
CA ASP A 37 -5.13 5.65 -7.01
C ASP A 37 -5.60 4.21 -6.75
N SER A 38 -4.70 3.23 -6.89
CA SER A 38 -5.02 1.82 -6.64
C SER A 38 -5.39 1.58 -5.18
N LEU A 39 -4.63 2.15 -4.24
CA LEU A 39 -4.90 2.04 -2.81
C LEU A 39 -6.20 2.75 -2.42
N LYS A 40 -6.48 3.90 -3.01
CA LYS A 40 -7.74 4.61 -2.83
C LYS A 40 -8.91 3.78 -3.32
N HIS A 41 -8.82 3.23 -4.53
CA HIS A 41 -9.87 2.40 -5.10
C HIS A 41 -10.12 1.13 -4.26
N SER A 42 -9.06 0.39 -3.92
CA SER A 42 -9.17 -0.80 -3.05
C SER A 42 -9.64 -0.45 -1.65
N ALA A 43 -9.28 0.73 -1.13
CA ALA A 43 -9.86 1.24 0.09
C ALA A 43 -11.35 1.42 -0.13
N GLU A 44 -11.78 2.36 -0.98
CA GLU A 44 -13.18 2.70 -1.25
C GLU A 44 -14.09 1.50 -1.52
N ALA A 45 -13.60 0.50 -2.25
CA ALA A 45 -14.35 -0.71 -2.59
C ALA A 45 -14.41 -1.77 -1.47
N SER A 46 -13.55 -1.71 -0.44
CA SER A 46 -13.54 -2.73 0.61
C SER A 46 -14.63 -2.46 1.66
N ASP A 47 -15.52 -3.43 1.85
CA ASP A 47 -16.53 -3.41 2.91
C ASP A 47 -15.98 -3.91 4.27
N ARG A 48 -14.76 -4.47 4.29
CA ARG A 48 -14.13 -5.07 5.49
C ARG A 48 -13.32 -4.08 6.32
N ARG A 49 -13.22 -2.82 5.90
CA ARG A 49 -12.44 -1.78 6.59
C ARG A 49 -13.03 -1.44 7.94
N LYS A 50 -12.18 -1.30 8.96
CA LYS A 50 -12.58 -0.81 10.29
C LYS A 50 -12.39 0.71 10.44
N SER A 51 -11.83 1.35 9.42
CA SER A 51 -11.40 2.74 9.45
C SER A 51 -11.80 3.48 8.16
N SER A 52 -11.62 4.80 8.13
CA SER A 52 -11.93 5.59 6.94
C SER A 52 -11.03 5.20 5.76
N PRO A 53 -11.51 5.32 4.49
CA PRO A 53 -10.76 4.92 3.31
C PRO A 53 -9.30 5.41 3.29
N PHE A 54 -9.10 6.69 3.62
CA PHE A 54 -7.78 7.30 3.73
C PHE A 54 -6.90 6.62 4.79
N ARG A 55 -7.43 6.36 5.99
CA ARG A 55 -6.66 5.71 7.06
C ARG A 55 -6.29 4.29 6.67
N SER A 56 -7.21 3.53 6.07
CA SER A 56 -6.93 2.17 5.62
C SER A 56 -5.84 2.17 4.54
N ALA A 57 -5.96 3.03 3.53
CA ALA A 57 -4.99 3.15 2.44
C ALA A 57 -3.59 3.59 2.93
N MET A 58 -3.54 4.60 3.81
CA MET A 58 -2.27 5.09 4.38
C MET A 58 -1.61 4.06 5.29
N SER A 59 -2.39 3.38 6.14
CA SER A 59 -1.89 2.29 6.99
C SER A 59 -1.32 1.15 6.15
N MET A 60 -1.99 0.79 5.06
CA MET A 60 -1.54 -0.26 4.14
C MET A 60 -0.22 0.10 3.44
N LEU A 61 -0.08 1.35 2.98
CA LEU A 61 1.16 1.85 2.39
C LEU A 61 2.32 1.86 3.40
N ASN A 62 2.09 2.37 4.61
CA ASN A 62 3.08 2.35 5.68
C ASN A 62 3.47 0.93 6.08
N PHE A 63 2.50 0.03 6.19
CA PHE A 63 2.73 -1.38 6.47
C PHE A 63 3.64 -2.03 5.43
N TYR A 64 3.37 -1.79 4.14
CA TYR A 64 4.21 -2.31 3.06
C TYR A 64 5.64 -1.77 3.15
N ILE A 65 5.83 -0.47 3.37
CA ILE A 65 7.16 0.15 3.51
C ILE A 65 7.92 -0.46 4.71
N ASN A 66 7.26 -0.54 5.87
CA ASN A 66 7.84 -1.06 7.09
C ASN A 66 8.22 -2.53 6.95
N ARG A 67 7.38 -3.34 6.28
CA ARG A 67 7.67 -4.76 6.07
C ARG A 67 8.76 -4.97 5.04
N ALA A 68 8.69 -4.29 3.91
CA ALA A 68 9.63 -4.49 2.84
C ALA A 68 11.02 -4.01 3.27
N GLY A 69 11.10 -2.93 4.06
CA GLY A 69 12.29 -2.54 4.81
C GLY A 69 13.55 -2.53 3.95
N SER A 70 14.53 -3.36 4.30
CA SER A 70 15.81 -3.50 3.58
C SER A 70 15.72 -4.14 2.19
N HIS A 71 14.58 -4.75 1.83
CA HIS A 71 14.36 -5.29 0.48
C HIS A 71 13.94 -4.22 -0.54
N LEU A 72 13.61 -3.00 -0.09
CA LEU A 72 13.31 -1.90 -0.99
C LEU A 72 14.59 -1.22 -1.47
N SER A 73 14.71 -1.09 -2.79
CA SER A 73 15.70 -0.17 -3.36
C SER A 73 15.40 1.27 -2.93
N LYS A 74 16.42 2.13 -2.82
CA LYS A 74 16.25 3.55 -2.47
C LYS A 74 15.20 4.24 -3.35
N ARG A 75 15.22 3.95 -4.66
CA ARG A 75 14.27 4.48 -5.63
C ARG A 75 12.83 4.05 -5.34
N GLN A 76 12.64 2.77 -4.99
CA GLN A 76 11.29 2.28 -4.69
C GLN A 76 10.79 2.81 -3.35
N LYS A 77 11.66 2.95 -2.35
CA LYS A 77 11.32 3.64 -1.10
C LYS A 77 10.86 5.07 -1.37
N GLN A 78 11.59 5.84 -2.17
CA GLN A 78 11.19 7.21 -2.57
C GLN A 78 9.85 7.23 -3.29
N THR A 79 9.59 6.27 -4.18
CA THR A 79 8.31 6.16 -4.89
C THR A 79 7.15 5.91 -3.91
N LEU A 80 7.35 5.02 -2.93
CA LEU A 80 6.34 4.70 -1.92
C LEU A 80 6.11 5.85 -0.93
N GLU A 81 7.16 6.61 -0.59
CA GLU A 81 7.01 7.84 0.21
C GLU A 81 6.24 8.90 -0.56
N ALA A 82 6.58 9.15 -1.84
CA ALA A 82 5.83 10.08 -2.70
C ALA A 82 4.38 9.65 -2.89
N ALA A 83 4.11 8.34 -2.94
CA ALA A 83 2.74 7.82 -3.00
C ALA A 83 1.93 8.22 -1.75
N LYS A 84 2.54 8.45 -0.58
CA LYS A 84 1.81 8.95 0.60
C LYS A 84 1.26 10.34 0.36
N ASP A 85 2.01 11.19 -0.33
CA ASP A 85 1.61 12.56 -0.62
C ASP A 85 0.55 12.62 -1.70
N GLU A 86 0.68 11.81 -2.75
CA GLU A 86 -0.39 11.63 -3.75
C GLU A 86 -1.68 11.14 -3.07
N LEU A 87 -1.57 10.16 -2.17
CA LEU A 87 -2.72 9.65 -1.42
C LEU A 87 -3.35 10.74 -0.53
N ARG A 88 -2.58 11.64 0.07
CA ARG A 88 -3.14 12.80 0.78
C ARG A 88 -3.90 13.73 -0.15
N LYS A 89 -3.33 14.06 -1.31
CA LYS A 89 -3.97 14.90 -2.33
C LYS A 89 -5.28 14.28 -2.83
N ASP A 90 -5.29 12.99 -3.14
CA ASP A 90 -6.46 12.28 -3.66
C ASP A 90 -7.64 12.24 -2.67
N PHE A 91 -7.35 12.36 -1.37
CA PHE A 91 -8.33 12.46 -0.30
C PHE A 91 -8.55 13.90 0.20
N GLY A 92 -8.06 14.91 -0.52
CA GLY A 92 -8.26 16.34 -0.21
C GLY A 92 -7.54 16.81 1.05
N ARG A 93 -6.44 16.15 1.43
CA ARG A 93 -5.61 16.51 2.59
C ARG A 93 -4.32 17.17 2.12
N GLU A 94 -3.78 18.07 2.94
CA GLU A 94 -2.47 18.66 2.67
C GLU A 94 -1.36 17.59 2.69
N PRO A 95 -0.49 17.53 1.67
CA PRO A 95 0.71 16.70 1.69
C PRO A 95 1.65 17.19 2.82
N LYS A 96 2.46 16.30 3.40
CA LYS A 96 3.21 16.57 4.63
C LYS A 96 4.71 16.37 4.45
#